data_AF-A0A4S8M2U9-F1
#
_entry.id   AF-A0A4S8M2U9-F1
#
_cell.length_a   1.000
_cell.length_b   1.000
_cell.length_c   1.000
_cell.angle_alpha   90.00
_cell.angle_beta   90.00
_cell.angle_gamma   90.00
#
_symmetry.space_group_name_H-M   'P 1'
#
loop_
_entity.id
_entity.type
_entity.pdbx_description
1 polymer ?
#
loop_
_entity_poly.entity_id
_entity_poly.type
_entity_poly.pdbx_seq_one_letter_code
_entity_poly.pdbx_strand_id
1 'polypeptide(L)'
;MPQIAPIVTAAAQKRAAPEDETLFLPSDLSADERVKFQLCVLANQEVSLRQAQAEEEINKVKTVAKSISSLLQFRAKNIRGQDPKTRSEHQTANAFAKRDRHITSYNHARQALIRLGDVDPHDPNSSYPFLRPEDTHRLPVDIKRRTGDSKRR
;
A
#
# COMPACT_ATOMS: atom_id res chain seq x y z
N MET A 1 -8.15 -22.38 23.64
CA MET A 1 -8.36 -20.92 23.90
C MET A 1 -7.01 -20.27 23.67
N PRO A 2 -6.89 -19.27 22.76
CA PRO A 2 -5.60 -18.65 22.47
C PRO A 2 -5.04 -17.96 23.72
N GLN A 3 -3.77 -18.25 24.06
CA GLN A 3 -3.13 -17.74 25.28
C GLN A 3 -2.05 -16.72 24.94
N ILE A 4 -2.42 -15.43 24.84
CA ILE A 4 -1.50 -14.34 24.43
C ILE A 4 -0.94 -13.59 25.67
N ALA A 5 -1.48 -13.87 26.86
CA ALA A 5 -1.11 -13.24 28.12
C ALA A 5 0.42 -13.14 28.41
N PRO A 6 1.27 -14.16 28.15
CA PRO A 6 2.70 -14.05 28.47
C PRO A 6 3.48 -13.12 27.53
N ILE A 7 2.99 -12.87 26.31
CA ILE A 7 3.63 -11.96 25.35
C ILE A 7 3.31 -10.51 25.72
N VAL A 8 2.05 -10.24 26.06
CA VAL A 8 1.58 -8.89 26.42
C VAL A 8 2.23 -8.39 27.71
N THR A 9 2.44 -9.26 28.69
CA THR A 9 3.09 -8.87 29.96
C THR A 9 4.58 -8.57 29.78
N ALA A 10 5.27 -9.26 28.86
CA ALA A 10 6.65 -8.95 28.52
C ALA A 10 6.78 -7.62 27.75
N ALA A 11 5.79 -7.29 26.91
CA ALA A 11 5.76 -6.04 26.16
C ALA A 11 5.43 -4.82 27.02
N ALA A 12 4.50 -4.95 27.96
CA ALA A 12 4.08 -3.88 28.87
C ALA A 12 5.22 -3.35 29.76
N GLN A 13 6.30 -4.12 29.94
CA GLN A 13 7.49 -3.67 30.67
C GLN A 13 8.34 -2.68 29.87
N LYS A 14 8.18 -2.64 28.54
CA LYS A 14 8.91 -1.75 27.63
C LYS A 14 8.05 -0.51 27.39
N ARG A 15 8.40 0.61 28.03
CA ARG A 15 7.75 1.91 27.78
C ARG A 15 8.17 2.46 26.41
N ALA A 16 7.51 2.01 25.36
CA ALA A 16 7.53 2.68 24.06
C ALA A 16 6.46 3.78 24.02
N ALA A 17 6.62 4.73 23.10
CA ALA A 17 5.51 5.61 22.76
C ALA A 17 4.36 4.76 22.15
N PRO A 18 3.09 5.13 22.35
CA PRO A 18 1.96 4.31 21.91
C PRO A 18 1.94 4.06 20.40
N GLU A 19 2.52 4.95 19.61
CA GLU A 19 2.71 4.82 18.16
C GLU A 19 3.72 3.73 17.74
N ASP A 20 4.63 3.35 18.63
CA ASP A 20 5.69 2.35 18.37
C ASP A 20 5.37 0.98 19.02
N GLU A 21 4.21 0.86 19.67
CA GLU A 21 3.83 -0.36 20.35
C GLU A 21 3.46 -1.46 19.33
N THR A 22 4.16 -2.60 19.43
CA THR A 22 3.87 -3.76 18.61
C THR A 22 2.55 -4.39 19.06
N LEU A 23 1.58 -4.47 18.17
CA LEU A 23 0.23 -4.97 18.48
C LEU A 23 0.15 -6.51 18.59
N PHE A 24 1.26 -7.22 18.38
CA PHE A 24 1.36 -8.69 18.42
C PHE A 24 0.28 -9.38 17.58
N LEU A 25 0.08 -8.86 16.37
CA LEU A 25 -0.79 -9.51 15.40
C LEU A 25 -0.19 -10.87 15.02
N PRO A 26 -1.01 -11.85 14.59
CA PRO A 26 -0.48 -13.13 14.10
C PRO A 26 0.64 -12.94 13.05
N SER A 27 0.56 -11.94 12.19
CA SER A 27 1.60 -11.57 11.22
C SER A 27 2.95 -11.13 11.82
N ASP A 28 3.00 -10.70 13.07
CA ASP A 28 4.24 -10.33 13.78
C ASP A 28 4.90 -11.53 14.49
N LEU A 29 4.18 -12.62 14.66
CA LEU A 29 4.65 -13.84 15.31
C LEU A 29 5.19 -14.84 14.29
N SER A 30 6.20 -15.60 14.69
CA SER A 30 6.73 -16.72 13.88
C SER A 30 5.71 -17.86 13.78
N ALA A 31 5.85 -18.71 12.76
CA ALA A 31 4.95 -19.86 12.56
C ALA A 31 4.92 -20.79 13.80
N ASP A 32 6.07 -20.98 14.46
CA ASP A 32 6.21 -21.82 15.65
C ASP A 32 5.48 -21.23 16.87
N GLU A 33 5.55 -19.90 17.04
CA GLU A 33 4.82 -19.19 18.09
C GLU A 33 3.31 -19.24 17.85
N ARG A 34 2.85 -19.14 16.61
CA ARG A 34 1.42 -19.25 16.28
C ARG A 34 0.86 -20.62 16.65
N VAL A 35 1.61 -21.69 16.42
CA VAL A 35 1.23 -23.05 16.83
C VAL A 35 1.24 -23.17 18.36
N LYS A 36 2.30 -22.65 19.01
CA LYS A 36 2.43 -22.67 20.47
C LYS A 36 1.29 -21.96 21.19
N PHE A 37 0.83 -20.82 20.65
CA PHE A 37 -0.24 -20.01 21.23
C PHE A 37 -1.64 -20.32 20.67
N GLN A 38 -1.75 -21.35 19.82
CA GLN A 38 -3.01 -21.76 19.16
C GLN A 38 -3.69 -20.64 18.36
N LEU A 39 -2.89 -19.80 17.68
CA LEU A 39 -3.37 -18.64 16.91
C LEU A 39 -3.70 -18.97 15.44
N CYS A 40 -3.67 -20.24 15.04
CA CYS A 40 -3.87 -20.64 13.64
C CYS A 40 -5.21 -20.15 13.06
N VAL A 41 -6.29 -20.19 13.85
CA VAL A 41 -7.61 -19.70 13.41
C VAL A 41 -7.62 -18.18 13.22
N LEU A 42 -6.96 -17.45 14.11
CA LEU A 42 -6.83 -15.99 14.01
C LEU A 42 -5.91 -15.58 12.86
N ALA A 43 -4.86 -16.36 12.58
CA ALA A 43 -3.98 -16.15 11.43
C ALA A 43 -4.77 -16.22 10.11
N ASN A 44 -5.66 -17.21 9.96
CA ASN A 44 -6.50 -17.32 8.75
C ASN A 44 -7.46 -16.13 8.61
N GLN A 45 -8.02 -15.64 9.72
CA GLN A 45 -8.86 -14.43 9.70
C GLN A 45 -8.05 -13.20 9.33
N GLU A 46 -6.82 -13.08 9.85
CA GLU A 46 -5.92 -11.98 9.46
C GLU A 46 -5.57 -12.05 7.98
N VAL A 47 -5.27 -13.23 7.42
CA VAL A 47 -5.02 -13.39 5.97
C VAL A 47 -6.18 -12.81 5.16
N SER A 48 -7.42 -13.19 5.45
CA SER A 48 -8.61 -12.69 4.76
C SER A 48 -8.75 -11.16 4.87
N LEU A 49 -8.52 -10.59 6.05
CA LEU A 49 -8.55 -9.14 6.26
C LEU A 49 -7.43 -8.42 5.49
N ARG A 50 -6.22 -9.00 5.43
CA ARG A 50 -5.09 -8.41 4.70
C ARG A 50 -5.27 -8.49 3.20
N GLN A 51 -5.85 -9.57 2.69
CA GLN A 51 -6.24 -9.70 1.28
C GLN A 51 -7.26 -8.62 0.89
N ALA A 52 -8.33 -8.47 1.69
CA ALA A 52 -9.32 -7.42 1.48
C ALA A 52 -8.71 -6.01 1.55
N GLN A 53 -7.83 -5.76 2.52
CA GLN A 53 -7.09 -4.51 2.65
C GLN A 53 -6.25 -4.23 1.40
N ALA A 54 -5.52 -5.23 0.89
CA ALA A 54 -4.68 -5.10 -0.29
C ALA A 54 -5.51 -4.76 -1.54
N GLU A 55 -6.65 -5.42 -1.74
CA GLU A 55 -7.56 -5.15 -2.86
C GLU A 55 -8.17 -3.74 -2.79
N GLU A 56 -8.60 -3.32 -1.60
CA GLU A 56 -9.16 -1.99 -1.38
C GLU A 56 -8.11 -0.90 -1.66
N GLU A 57 -6.90 -1.06 -1.14
CA GLU A 57 -5.81 -0.10 -1.36
C GLU A 57 -5.41 -0.04 -2.85
N ILE A 58 -5.39 -1.16 -3.58
CA ILE A 58 -5.18 -1.15 -5.03
C ILE A 58 -6.28 -0.33 -5.74
N ASN A 59 -7.54 -0.50 -5.35
CA ASN A 59 -8.65 0.24 -5.95
C ASN A 59 -8.56 1.75 -5.65
N LYS A 60 -8.11 2.12 -4.45
CA LYS A 60 -7.79 3.53 -4.11
C LYS A 60 -6.64 4.06 -4.94
N VAL A 61 -5.53 3.32 -5.08
CA VAL A 61 -4.39 3.70 -5.95
C VAL A 61 -4.86 3.94 -7.38
N LYS A 62 -5.66 3.03 -7.95
CA LYS A 62 -6.24 3.19 -9.30
C LYS A 62 -7.06 4.47 -9.44
N THR A 63 -7.85 4.79 -8.42
CA THR A 63 -8.71 5.98 -8.40
C THR A 63 -7.88 7.26 -8.31
N VAL A 64 -6.86 7.28 -7.46
CA VAL A 64 -5.92 8.41 -7.33
C VAL A 64 -5.06 8.57 -8.59
N ALA A 65 -4.60 7.49 -9.21
CA ALA A 65 -3.85 7.57 -10.47
C ALA A 65 -4.69 8.18 -11.61
N LYS A 66 -5.99 7.86 -11.67
CA LYS A 66 -6.94 8.50 -12.60
C LYS A 66 -7.10 9.99 -12.30
N SER A 67 -7.22 10.38 -11.04
CA SER A 67 -7.35 11.80 -10.66
C SER A 67 -6.08 12.60 -10.90
N ILE A 68 -4.90 12.02 -10.67
CA ILE A 68 -3.61 12.65 -11.05
C ILE A 68 -3.58 12.91 -12.56
N SER A 69 -3.99 11.92 -13.37
CA SER A 69 -4.02 12.05 -14.82
C SER A 69 -4.92 13.20 -15.28
N SER A 70 -6.12 13.33 -14.71
CA SER A 70 -7.04 14.43 -15.05
C SER A 70 -6.54 15.80 -14.57
N LEU A 71 -5.91 15.88 -13.39
CA LEU A 71 -5.31 17.11 -12.87
C LEU A 71 -4.15 17.59 -13.74
N LEU A 72 -3.27 16.67 -14.17
CA LEU A 72 -2.17 17.00 -15.08
C LEU A 72 -2.67 17.49 -16.43
N GLN A 73 -3.73 16.87 -16.97
CA GLN A 73 -4.37 17.33 -18.21
C GLN A 73 -4.99 18.72 -18.06
N PHE A 74 -5.71 18.96 -16.96
CA PHE A 74 -6.29 20.27 -16.67
C PHE A 74 -5.21 21.35 -16.59
N ARG A 75 -4.11 21.08 -15.89
CA ARG A 75 -2.96 21.99 -15.79
C ARG A 75 -2.37 22.27 -17.17
N ALA A 76 -2.11 21.23 -17.98
CA ALA A 76 -1.51 21.39 -19.31
C ALA A 76 -2.38 22.24 -20.25
N LYS A 77 -3.72 22.17 -20.13
CA LYS A 77 -4.65 22.96 -20.96
C LYS A 77 -4.82 24.40 -20.48
N ASN A 78 -4.94 24.60 -19.17
CA ASN A 78 -5.43 25.87 -18.62
C ASN A 78 -4.33 26.75 -17.99
N ILE A 79 -3.19 26.17 -17.61
CA ILE A 79 -2.16 26.84 -16.81
C ILE A 79 -0.84 26.77 -17.58
N ARG A 80 -0.67 27.68 -18.55
CA ARG A 80 0.56 27.82 -19.32
C ARG A 80 1.23 29.16 -18.99
N GLY A 81 2.44 29.11 -18.42
CA GLY A 81 3.23 30.31 -18.07
C GLY A 81 2.93 30.93 -16.70
N GLN A 82 2.17 30.24 -15.83
CA GLN A 82 1.88 30.70 -14.46
C GLN A 82 2.92 30.14 -13.46
N ASP A 83 3.22 30.93 -12.43
CA ASP A 83 4.22 30.64 -11.39
C ASP A 83 3.90 29.30 -10.66
N PRO A 84 4.89 28.47 -10.29
CA PRO A 84 4.66 27.14 -9.69
C PRO A 84 3.95 27.17 -8.33
N LYS A 85 3.88 28.31 -7.62
CA LYS A 85 3.18 28.44 -6.33
C LYS A 85 1.65 28.55 -6.45
N THR A 86 1.05 27.88 -7.42
CA THR A 86 -0.40 27.92 -7.65
C THR A 86 -1.13 26.84 -6.84
N ARG A 87 -2.39 27.10 -6.49
CA ARG A 87 -3.28 26.11 -5.84
C ARG A 87 -3.33 24.78 -6.61
N SER A 88 -3.26 24.82 -7.93
CA SER A 88 -3.27 23.64 -8.81
C SER A 88 -2.02 22.77 -8.66
N GLU A 89 -0.86 23.38 -8.39
CA GLU A 89 0.36 22.63 -8.07
C GLU A 89 0.25 21.90 -6.74
N HIS A 90 -0.22 22.59 -5.70
CA HIS A 90 -0.48 21.96 -4.40
C HIS A 90 -1.49 20.81 -4.50
N GLN A 91 -2.55 20.96 -5.31
CA GLN A 91 -3.51 19.87 -5.54
C GLN A 91 -2.86 18.66 -6.21
N THR A 92 -1.99 18.89 -7.18
CA THR A 92 -1.26 17.82 -7.87
C THR A 92 -0.28 17.11 -6.92
N ALA A 93 0.51 17.88 -6.16
CA ALA A 93 1.43 17.34 -5.17
C ALA A 93 0.70 16.54 -4.07
N ASN A 94 -0.44 17.04 -3.58
CA ASN A 94 -1.26 16.32 -2.61
C ASN A 94 -1.84 15.02 -3.18
N ALA A 95 -2.18 14.98 -4.47
CA ALA A 95 -2.64 13.76 -5.11
C ALA A 95 -1.52 12.71 -5.21
N PHE A 96 -0.28 13.12 -5.52
CA PHE A 96 0.89 12.23 -5.46
C PHE A 96 1.16 11.73 -4.04
N ALA A 97 1.14 12.60 -3.04
CA ALA A 97 1.32 12.19 -1.64
C ALA A 97 0.24 11.20 -1.17
N LYS A 98 -1.02 11.40 -1.60
CA LYS A 98 -2.11 10.45 -1.32
C LYS A 98 -1.86 9.10 -1.98
N ARG A 99 -1.44 9.09 -3.24
CA ARG A 99 -1.07 7.86 -3.94
C ARG A 99 0.01 7.12 -3.15
N ASP A 100 1.10 7.80 -2.81
CA ASP A 100 2.24 7.18 -2.14
C ASP A 100 1.85 6.58 -0.78
N ARG A 101 0.95 7.23 -0.04
CA ARG A 101 0.35 6.66 1.19
C ARG A 101 -0.41 5.35 0.94
N HIS A 102 -1.23 5.30 -0.11
CA HIS A 102 -1.96 4.06 -0.44
C HIS A 102 -1.00 2.95 -0.91
N ILE A 103 0.06 3.31 -1.62
CA ILE A 103 1.13 2.36 -1.99
C ILE A 103 1.81 1.81 -0.74
N THR A 104 2.15 2.65 0.24
CA THR A 104 2.76 2.19 1.49
C THR A 104 1.83 1.27 2.28
N SER A 105 0.53 1.60 2.35
CA SER A 105 -0.46 0.75 3.01
C SER A 105 -0.62 -0.61 2.32
N TYR A 106 -0.65 -0.63 0.99
CA TYR A 106 -0.67 -1.86 0.21
C TYR A 106 0.58 -2.72 0.46
N ASN A 107 1.77 -2.12 0.39
CA ASN A 107 3.03 -2.82 0.62
C ASN A 107 3.14 -3.35 2.06
N HIS A 108 2.58 -2.64 3.04
CA HIS A 108 2.47 -3.12 4.42
C HIS A 108 1.56 -4.35 4.52
N ALA A 109 0.38 -4.32 3.90
CA ALA A 109 -0.52 -5.49 3.86
C ALA A 109 0.15 -6.69 3.16
N ARG A 110 0.88 -6.46 2.06
CA ARG A 110 1.67 -7.48 1.37
C ARG A 110 2.74 -8.10 2.27
N GLN A 111 3.48 -7.30 3.03
CA GLN A 111 4.49 -7.81 3.96
C GLN A 111 3.86 -8.69 5.04
N ALA A 112 2.68 -8.32 5.55
CA ALA A 112 1.95 -9.14 6.50
C ALA A 112 1.53 -10.49 5.88
N LEU A 113 1.04 -10.51 4.63
CA LEU A 113 0.70 -11.74 3.91
C LEU A 113 1.92 -12.65 3.69
N ILE A 114 3.09 -12.07 3.38
CA ILE A 114 4.35 -12.80 3.28
C ILE A 114 4.73 -13.44 4.63
N ARG A 115 4.66 -12.68 5.73
CA ARG A 115 4.95 -13.21 7.06
C ARG A 115 3.94 -14.28 7.49
N LEU A 116 2.71 -14.21 7.00
CA LEU A 116 1.69 -15.23 7.22
C LEU A 116 1.94 -16.50 6.41
N GLY A 117 2.81 -16.44 5.38
CA GLY A 117 3.14 -17.56 4.50
C GLY A 117 2.15 -17.78 3.37
N ASP A 118 1.21 -16.85 3.17
CA ASP A 118 0.18 -16.91 2.12
C ASP A 118 0.73 -16.50 0.76
N VAL A 119 1.78 -15.66 0.74
CA VAL A 119 2.41 -15.15 -0.47
C VAL A 119 3.91 -15.43 -0.44
N ASP A 120 4.42 -16.08 -1.49
CA ASP A 120 5.84 -16.22 -1.71
C ASP A 120 6.43 -14.88 -2.21
N PRO A 121 7.47 -14.32 -1.56
CA PRO A 121 8.15 -13.12 -2.02
C PRO A 121 8.76 -13.22 -3.41
N HIS A 122 9.15 -14.44 -3.82
CA HIS A 122 9.93 -14.69 -5.02
C HIS A 122 9.10 -15.16 -6.21
N ASP A 123 7.79 -15.39 -6.04
CA ASP A 123 6.92 -15.76 -7.15
C ASP A 123 6.57 -14.52 -8.00
N PRO A 124 7.03 -14.44 -9.26
CA PRO A 124 6.70 -13.32 -10.14
C PRO A 124 5.22 -13.31 -10.57
N ASN A 125 4.48 -14.40 -10.37
CA ASN A 125 3.07 -14.52 -10.73
C ASN A 125 2.12 -14.43 -9.52
N SER A 126 2.63 -13.96 -8.38
CA SER A 126 1.84 -13.75 -7.17
C SER A 126 0.66 -12.78 -7.42
N SER A 127 -0.51 -13.10 -6.87
CA SER A 127 -1.69 -12.23 -6.87
C SER A 127 -1.43 -10.82 -6.29
N TYR A 128 -0.38 -10.68 -5.47
CA TYR A 128 -0.03 -9.42 -4.82
C TYR A 128 1.43 -9.01 -5.13
N PRO A 129 1.70 -8.45 -6.33
CA PRO A 129 3.03 -7.98 -6.70
C PRO A 129 3.47 -6.78 -5.87
N PHE A 130 4.77 -6.57 -5.70
CA PHE A 130 5.28 -5.36 -5.04
C PHE A 130 4.96 -4.14 -5.89
N LEU A 131 4.37 -3.11 -5.28
CA LEU A 131 3.89 -1.95 -6.02
C LEU A 131 4.80 -0.75 -5.79
N ARG A 132 5.35 -0.22 -6.87
CA ARG A 132 6.18 0.99 -6.84
C ARG A 132 5.41 2.22 -7.34
N PRO A 133 5.81 3.43 -6.94
CA PRO A 133 5.23 4.65 -7.46
C PRO A 133 5.26 4.75 -8.99
N GLU A 134 6.29 4.20 -9.65
CA GLU A 134 6.46 4.21 -11.10
C GLU A 134 5.38 3.37 -11.82
N ASP A 135 4.90 2.29 -11.18
CA ASP A 135 3.91 1.37 -11.74
C ASP A 135 2.51 1.99 -11.85
N THR A 136 2.29 3.13 -11.19
CA THR A 136 1.01 3.87 -11.22
C THR A 136 0.86 4.80 -12.43
N HIS A 137 1.88 4.87 -13.29
CA HIS A 137 1.83 5.72 -14.46
C HIS A 137 0.79 5.22 -15.46
N ARG A 138 -0.23 6.06 -15.70
CA ARG A 138 -1.27 5.79 -16.69
C ARG A 138 -1.07 6.68 -17.90
N LEU A 139 -0.95 6.05 -19.08
CA LEU A 139 -0.99 6.78 -20.34
C LEU A 139 -2.42 7.34 -20.57
N PRO A 140 -2.56 8.63 -20.90
CA PRO A 140 -3.85 9.22 -21.20
C PRO A 140 -4.38 8.65 -22.52
N VAL A 141 -5.48 7.89 -22.47
CA VAL A 141 -6.09 7.26 -23.65
C VAL A 141 -6.86 8.27 -24.50
N ASP A 142 -7.36 9.34 -23.87
CA ASP A 142 -8.20 10.37 -24.51
C ASP A 142 -7.38 11.41 -25.30
N ILE A 143 -6.05 11.36 -25.23
CA ILE A 143 -5.16 12.25 -25.99
C ILE A 143 -4.64 11.48 -27.20
N LYS A 144 -4.84 12.06 -28.40
CA LYS A 144 -4.28 11.51 -29.63
C LYS A 144 -2.76 11.39 -29.48
N ARG A 145 -2.25 10.15 -29.57
CA ARG A 145 -0.82 9.85 -29.46
C ARG A 145 -0.02 10.75 -30.40
N ARG A 146 1.02 11.39 -29.87
CA ARG A 146 1.99 12.11 -30.71
C ARG A 146 3.04 11.14 -31.24
N THR A 147 3.61 11.46 -32.40
CA THR A 147 4.71 10.69 -32.97
C THR A 147 5.86 10.62 -31.95
N GLY A 148 6.19 9.42 -31.47
CA GLY A 148 7.22 9.19 -30.43
C GLY A 148 6.72 8.65 -29.10
N ASP A 149 5.40 8.63 -28.83
CA ASP A 149 4.82 8.13 -27.56
C ASP A 149 4.99 6.61 -27.34
N SER A 150 5.38 5.84 -28.36
CA SER A 150 5.61 4.39 -28.25
C SER A 150 6.94 4.01 -27.62
N LYS A 151 7.86 4.96 -27.42
CA LYS A 151 9.19 4.71 -26.85
C LYS A 151 9.44 5.61 -25.65
N ARG A 152 9.34 5.05 -24.44
CA ARG A 152 10.10 5.57 -23.30
C ARG A 152 11.04 4.48 -22.79
N ARG A 153 12.31 4.88 -22.68
CA ARG A 153 13.36 4.25 -21.86
C ARG A 153 13.01 4.43 -20.39
#